data_AF-A0A832BAW7-F1
#
_entry.id   AF-A0A832BAW7-F1
#
_cell.length_a   1.000
_cell.length_b   1.000
_cell.length_c   1.000
_cell.angle_alpha   90.00
_cell.angle_beta   90.00
_cell.angle_gamma   90.00
#
_symmetry.space_group_name_H-M   'P 1'
#
loop_
_entity.id
_entity.type
_entity.pdbx_description
1 polymer ?
#
loop_
_entity_poly.entity_id
_entity_poly.type
_entity_poly.pdbx_seq_one_letter_code
_entity_poly.pdbx_strand_id
1 'polypeptide(L)'
;MYRLAIAVGFVLATCLASADPILVKVGHICCGKCEAAASAGAKSASWVDNVSIQGTTVTVSPKAGENVELVSLIQGMRKAGFPPSEIMVSSPITVVVGHMCCGGCAADLKGKLSQSKVPGLDTGAIATDVSARSISLKPLAGRTLNVVAVLRDIEAAGFGPQTCVITSASAQLPSSGKHRTARK
;
A
#
# COMPACT_ATOMS: atom_id res chain seq x y z
N MET A 1 -56.51 -16.24 -25.27
CA MET A 1 -55.04 -16.44 -25.38
C MET A 1 -54.36 -15.18 -24.82
N TYR A 2 -53.91 -15.19 -23.57
CA TYR A 2 -53.14 -14.09 -22.97
C TYR A 2 -51.81 -14.63 -22.47
N ARG A 3 -50.71 -14.15 -23.06
CA ARG A 3 -49.34 -14.46 -22.63
C ARG A 3 -48.87 -13.32 -21.72
N LEU A 4 -48.75 -13.60 -20.42
CA LEU A 4 -48.06 -12.72 -19.47
C LEU A 4 -46.55 -12.97 -19.58
N ALA A 5 -45.79 -11.95 -19.96
CA ALA A 5 -44.33 -11.95 -19.88
C ALA A 5 -43.91 -11.22 -18.60
N ILE A 6 -43.33 -11.94 -17.65
CA ILE A 6 -42.75 -11.37 -16.43
C ILE A 6 -41.28 -11.05 -16.73
N ALA A 7 -40.95 -9.76 -16.82
CA ALA A 7 -39.58 -9.29 -16.89
C ALA A 7 -39.00 -9.21 -15.48
N VAL A 8 -38.06 -10.10 -15.15
CA VAL A 8 -37.27 -10.05 -13.92
C VAL A 8 -36.14 -9.06 -14.11
N GLY A 9 -36.29 -7.85 -13.57
CA GLY A 9 -35.22 -6.85 -13.51
C GLY A 9 -34.15 -7.25 -12.50
N PHE A 10 -32.99 -7.69 -13.00
CA PHE A 10 -31.79 -7.89 -12.19
C PHE A 10 -31.15 -6.52 -11.90
N VAL A 11 -31.33 -6.00 -10.69
CA VAL A 11 -30.59 -4.82 -10.21
C VAL A 11 -29.21 -5.28 -9.76
N LEU A 12 -28.18 -5.10 -10.60
CA LEU A 12 -26.79 -5.21 -10.15
C LEU A 12 -26.48 -4.00 -9.26
N ALA A 13 -26.50 -4.21 -7.94
CA ALA A 13 -25.89 -3.30 -6.99
C ALA A 13 -24.36 -3.39 -7.14
N THR A 14 -23.77 -2.52 -7.96
CA THR A 14 -22.32 -2.33 -7.97
C THR A 14 -21.93 -1.64 -6.67
N CYS A 15 -21.51 -2.42 -5.68
CA CYS A 15 -20.81 -1.88 -4.51
C CYS A 15 -19.54 -1.20 -5.02
N LEU A 16 -19.55 0.13 -5.10
CA LEU A 16 -18.36 0.94 -5.24
C LEU A 16 -17.50 0.67 -4.00
N ALA A 17 -16.51 -0.21 -4.14
CA ALA A 17 -15.51 -0.44 -3.10
C ALA A 17 -14.72 0.86 -2.94
N SER A 18 -15.12 1.70 -1.99
CA SER A 18 -14.33 2.87 -1.61
C SER A 18 -13.01 2.35 -1.08
N ALA A 19 -11.90 2.84 -1.61
CA ALA A 19 -10.59 2.42 -1.15
C ALA A 19 -10.42 2.77 0.34
N ASP A 20 -9.86 1.82 1.11
CA ASP A 20 -9.77 1.93 2.57
C ASP A 20 -9.04 3.21 2.99
N PRO A 21 -9.50 3.88 4.05
CA PRO A 21 -8.81 5.05 4.58
C PRO A 21 -7.42 4.68 5.10
N ILE A 22 -6.46 5.56 4.85
CA ILE A 22 -5.07 5.41 5.28
C ILE A 22 -4.89 6.25 6.55
N LEU A 23 -4.37 5.63 7.62
CA LEU A 23 -4.13 6.33 8.87
C LEU A 23 -2.65 6.69 8.98
N VAL A 24 -2.35 7.98 9.09
CA VAL A 24 -1.00 8.51 9.20
C VAL A 24 -0.84 9.12 10.59
N LYS A 25 0.07 8.59 11.41
CA LYS A 25 0.43 9.21 12.69
C LYS A 25 1.64 10.11 12.52
N VAL A 26 1.60 11.26 13.19
CA VAL A 26 2.69 12.23 13.23
C VAL A 26 3.08 12.56 14.68
N GLY A 27 4.19 13.25 14.89
CA GLY A 27 4.69 13.55 16.24
C GLY A 27 3.80 14.51 17.05
N HIS A 28 3.29 15.57 16.42
CA HIS A 28 2.47 16.59 17.09
C HIS A 28 1.59 17.35 16.10
N ILE A 29 0.39 17.75 16.55
CA ILE A 29 -0.48 18.74 15.93
C ILE A 29 -1.13 19.50 17.09
N CYS A 30 -0.67 20.72 17.36
CA CYS A 30 -1.03 21.44 18.59
C CYS A 30 -2.08 22.54 18.41
N CYS A 31 -2.32 22.98 17.16
CA CYS A 31 -3.26 24.05 16.86
C CYS A 31 -3.76 23.98 15.41
N GLY A 32 -4.78 24.77 15.09
CA GLY A 32 -5.38 24.81 13.75
C GLY A 32 -4.42 25.18 12.62
N LYS A 33 -3.35 25.94 12.90
CA LYS A 33 -2.31 26.22 11.88
C LYS A 33 -1.50 24.97 11.52
N CYS A 34 -1.15 24.17 12.52
CA CYS A 34 -0.47 22.88 12.31
C CYS A 34 -1.38 21.89 11.60
N GLU A 35 -2.67 21.87 11.96
CA GLU A 35 -3.67 21.03 11.30
C GLU A 35 -3.81 21.39 9.81
N ALA A 36 -3.93 22.68 9.49
CA ALA A 36 -3.99 23.16 8.11
C ALA A 36 -2.72 22.80 7.32
N ALA A 37 -1.54 22.96 7.92
CA ALA A 37 -0.26 22.61 7.30
C ALA A 37 -0.10 21.10 7.07
N ALA A 38 -0.47 20.27 8.05
CA ALA A 38 -0.46 18.81 7.92
C ALA A 38 -1.46 18.35 6.84
N SER A 39 -2.67 18.94 6.80
CA SER A 39 -3.68 18.68 5.78
C SER A 39 -3.18 19.06 4.38
N ALA A 40 -2.56 20.22 4.22
CA ALA A 40 -1.95 20.65 2.95
C ALA A 40 -0.79 19.72 2.53
N GLY A 41 0.05 19.29 3.48
CA GLY A 41 1.10 18.30 3.26
C GLY A 41 0.55 16.98 2.73
N ALA A 42 -0.51 16.45 3.35
CA ALA A 42 -1.17 15.23 2.90
C ALA A 42 -1.80 15.40 1.51
N LYS A 43 -2.52 16.50 1.28
CA LYS A 43 -3.18 16.82 0.00
C LYS A 43 -2.23 17.13 -1.15
N SER A 44 -0.92 17.24 -0.90
CA SER A 44 0.06 17.39 -1.98
C SER A 44 0.21 16.13 -2.83
N ALA A 45 -0.22 14.97 -2.34
CA ALA A 45 -0.32 13.75 -3.14
C ALA A 45 -1.60 13.80 -4.01
N SER A 46 -1.44 13.67 -5.33
CA SER A 46 -2.51 13.89 -6.32
C SER A 46 -3.71 12.93 -6.19
N TRP A 47 -3.48 11.74 -5.62
CA TRP A 47 -4.50 10.71 -5.40
C TRP A 47 -5.36 10.97 -4.15
N VAL A 48 -5.02 11.95 -3.31
CA VAL A 48 -5.78 12.26 -2.09
C VAL A 48 -7.06 12.99 -2.44
N ASP A 49 -8.19 12.49 -1.95
CA ASP A 49 -9.50 13.13 -2.07
C ASP A 49 -9.80 13.99 -0.84
N ASN A 50 -9.77 13.36 0.34
CA ASN A 50 -10.11 14.00 1.60
C ASN A 50 -9.08 13.74 2.69
N VAL A 51 -8.97 14.67 3.63
CA VAL A 51 -8.10 14.57 4.80
C VAL A 51 -8.87 15.04 6.04
N SER A 52 -8.89 14.21 7.07
CA SER A 52 -9.44 14.54 8.39
C SER A 52 -8.36 14.36 9.44
N ILE A 53 -8.32 15.22 10.44
CA ILE A 53 -7.29 15.18 11.49
C ILE A 53 -7.96 15.09 12.86
N GLN A 54 -7.49 14.15 13.69
CA GLN A 54 -7.92 13.99 15.08
C GLN A 54 -6.69 13.78 15.95
N GLY A 55 -6.38 14.78 16.78
CA GLY A 55 -5.13 14.79 17.55
C GLY A 55 -3.93 14.69 16.62
N THR A 56 -3.09 13.66 16.81
CA THR A 56 -1.89 13.40 15.99
C THR A 56 -2.11 12.42 14.84
N THR A 57 -3.37 12.02 14.59
CA THR A 57 -3.72 11.09 13.52
C THR A 57 -4.36 11.84 12.35
N VAL A 58 -3.77 11.69 11.17
CA VAL A 58 -4.26 12.21 9.89
C VAL A 58 -4.87 11.03 9.12
N THR A 59 -6.17 11.06 8.92
CA THR A 59 -6.91 10.10 8.09
C THR A 59 -6.97 10.62 6.66
N VAL A 60 -6.42 9.87 5.72
CA VAL A 60 -6.36 10.21 4.30
C VAL A 60 -7.27 9.28 3.51
N SER A 61 -8.21 9.84 2.77
CA SER A 61 -9.11 9.10 1.89
C SER A 61 -8.62 9.21 0.45
N PRO A 62 -8.30 8.10 -0.22
CA PRO A 62 -7.89 8.12 -1.62
C PRO A 62 -9.08 8.35 -2.57
N LYS A 63 -8.82 8.95 -3.72
CA LYS A 63 -9.76 9.04 -4.84
C LYS A 63 -10.10 7.66 -5.36
N ALA A 64 -11.36 7.45 -5.74
CA ALA A 64 -11.81 6.17 -6.26
C ALA A 64 -11.08 5.82 -7.57
N GLY A 65 -10.50 4.61 -7.64
CA GLY A 65 -9.82 4.09 -8.83
C GLY A 65 -8.40 4.61 -9.07
N GLU A 66 -7.89 5.51 -8.22
CA GLU A 66 -6.52 6.02 -8.33
C GLU A 66 -5.48 5.07 -7.72
N ASN A 67 -4.27 5.10 -8.27
CA ASN A 67 -3.13 4.38 -7.69
C ASN A 67 -2.59 5.17 -6.49
N VAL A 68 -2.64 4.58 -5.30
CA VAL A 68 -2.15 5.20 -4.08
C VAL A 68 -0.64 4.99 -3.96
N GLU A 69 0.13 6.02 -4.25
CA GLU A 69 1.59 6.04 -4.08
C GLU A 69 1.94 6.69 -2.72
N LEU A 70 2.48 5.91 -1.80
CA LEU A 70 2.70 6.32 -0.41
C LEU A 70 3.96 7.17 -0.24
N VAL A 71 4.95 7.08 -1.15
CA VAL A 71 6.17 7.88 -1.06
C VAL A 71 5.86 9.36 -1.27
N SER A 72 4.95 9.72 -2.19
CA SER A 72 4.52 11.11 -2.41
C SER A 72 3.84 11.69 -1.18
N LEU A 73 3.01 10.90 -0.48
CA LEU A 73 2.39 11.30 0.79
C LEU A 73 3.44 11.53 1.87
N ILE A 74 4.40 10.60 2.03
CA ILE A 74 5.49 10.74 3.01
C ILE A 74 6.30 12.00 2.73
N GLN A 75 6.66 12.26 1.48
CA GLN A 75 7.44 13.44 1.09
C GLN A 75 6.65 14.74 1.32
N GLY A 76 5.37 14.78 0.96
CA GLY A 76 4.50 15.93 1.19
C GLY A 76 4.39 16.28 2.67
N MET A 77 4.12 15.27 3.50
CA MET A 77 4.04 15.40 4.95
C MET A 77 5.37 15.84 5.57
N ARG A 78 6.52 15.28 5.13
CA ARG A 78 7.85 15.71 5.56
C ARG A 78 8.13 17.17 5.20
N LYS A 79 7.84 17.59 3.98
CA LYS A 79 8.03 18.98 3.52
C LYS A 79 7.16 19.97 4.30
N ALA A 80 5.98 19.54 4.73
CA ALA A 80 5.10 20.33 5.60
C ALA A 80 5.55 20.37 7.08
N GLY A 81 6.63 19.67 7.45
CA GLY A 81 7.13 19.61 8.84
C GLY A 81 6.47 18.54 9.71
N PHE A 82 5.69 17.62 9.12
CA PHE A 82 4.96 16.57 9.81
C PHE A 82 5.38 15.17 9.32
N PRO A 83 6.66 14.77 9.51
CA PRO A 83 7.12 13.45 9.08
C PRO A 83 6.25 12.33 9.69
N PRO A 84 5.71 11.41 8.88
CA PRO A 84 4.95 10.28 9.41
C PRO A 84 5.82 9.38 10.29
N SER A 85 5.34 9.06 11.49
CA SER A 85 5.92 8.03 12.36
C SER A 85 5.33 6.65 12.08
N GLU A 86 4.05 6.61 11.67
CA GLU A 86 3.34 5.39 11.26
C GLU A 86 2.43 5.70 10.07
N ILE A 87 2.31 4.75 9.15
CA ILE A 87 1.30 4.76 8.09
C ILE A 87 0.65 3.39 8.10
N MET A 88 -0.61 3.32 8.50
CA MET A 88 -1.36 2.08 8.67
C MET A 88 -2.25 1.84 7.46
N VAL A 89 -2.09 0.70 6.81
CA VAL A 89 -2.89 0.26 5.66
C VAL A 89 -3.44 -1.14 5.88
N SER A 90 -4.69 -1.39 5.47
CA SER A 90 -5.35 -2.70 5.49
C SER A 90 -5.15 -3.49 4.20
N SER A 91 -4.71 -2.82 3.14
CA SER A 91 -4.53 -3.42 1.81
C SER A 91 -3.07 -3.84 1.58
N PRO A 92 -2.83 -4.83 0.70
CA PRO A 92 -1.49 -5.17 0.23
C PRO A 92 -0.73 -3.96 -0.30
N ILE A 93 0.60 -4.00 -0.20
CA ILE A 93 1.48 -3.00 -0.80
C ILE A 93 2.49 -3.67 -1.71
N THR A 94 2.95 -2.92 -2.71
CA THR A 94 4.10 -3.29 -3.54
C THR A 94 5.16 -2.21 -3.42
N VAL A 95 6.38 -2.60 -3.06
CA VAL A 95 7.53 -1.70 -2.95
C VAL A 95 8.52 -2.01 -4.05
N VAL A 96 8.90 -1.01 -4.84
CA VAL A 96 9.99 -1.13 -5.81
C VAL A 96 11.30 -0.74 -5.13
N VAL A 97 12.37 -1.52 -5.35
CA VAL A 97 13.68 -1.29 -4.74
C VAL A 97 14.76 -1.07 -5.81
N GLY A 98 15.77 -0.27 -5.49
CA GLY A 98 16.79 0.15 -6.47
C GLY A 98 17.70 -0.99 -7.00
N HIS A 99 18.06 -1.96 -6.16
CA HIS A 99 19.10 -2.96 -6.46
C HIS A 99 18.65 -4.42 -6.27
N MET A 100 17.53 -4.81 -6.87
CA MET A 100 17.13 -6.22 -6.97
C MET A 100 17.42 -6.77 -8.38
N CYS A 101 18.70 -6.91 -8.70
CA CYS A 101 19.15 -7.22 -10.06
C CYS A 101 19.13 -8.72 -10.41
N CYS A 102 19.05 -9.62 -9.42
CA CYS A 102 19.06 -11.06 -9.63
C CYS A 102 18.25 -11.79 -8.55
N GLY A 103 18.03 -13.10 -8.76
CA GLY A 103 17.32 -13.96 -7.80
C GLY A 103 17.98 -14.04 -6.42
N GLY A 104 19.31 -13.88 -6.34
CA GLY A 104 20.03 -13.84 -5.06
C GLY A 104 19.65 -12.65 -4.20
N CYS A 105 19.62 -11.44 -4.78
CA CYS A 105 19.18 -10.22 -4.09
C CYS A 105 17.72 -10.32 -3.64
N ALA A 106 16.85 -10.90 -4.47
CA ALA A 106 15.45 -11.12 -4.12
C ALA A 106 15.27 -12.11 -2.97
N ALA A 107 16.04 -13.21 -2.97
CA ALA A 107 16.03 -14.18 -1.89
C ALA A 107 16.57 -13.60 -0.58
N ASP A 108 17.64 -12.80 -0.64
CA ASP A 108 18.19 -12.11 0.54
C ASP A 108 17.19 -11.12 1.15
N LEU A 109 16.59 -10.23 0.33
CA LEU A 109 15.56 -9.30 0.79
C LEU A 109 14.37 -10.04 1.41
N LYS A 110 13.85 -11.06 0.73
CA LYS A 110 12.76 -11.88 1.26
C LYS A 110 13.15 -12.55 2.57
N GLY A 111 14.33 -13.13 2.66
CA GLY A 111 14.82 -13.80 3.87
C GLY A 111 14.91 -12.84 5.07
N LYS A 112 15.43 -11.63 4.86
CA LYS A 112 15.49 -10.58 5.89
C LYS A 112 14.10 -10.12 6.33
N LEU A 113 13.19 -9.89 5.38
CA LEU A 113 11.82 -9.48 5.71
C LEU A 113 10.98 -10.60 6.35
N SER A 114 11.25 -11.87 6.05
CA SER A 114 10.62 -12.99 6.76
C SER A 114 11.02 -13.05 8.24
N GLN A 115 12.12 -12.39 8.64
CA GLN A 115 12.55 -12.22 10.04
C GLN A 115 12.09 -10.89 10.65
N SER A 116 11.36 -10.06 9.88
CA SER A 116 10.84 -8.78 10.34
C SER A 116 9.90 -8.97 11.53
N LYS A 117 9.96 -8.02 12.47
CA LYS A 117 9.06 -7.94 13.63
C LYS A 117 7.99 -6.87 13.45
N VAL A 118 7.79 -6.38 12.22
CA VAL A 118 6.78 -5.37 11.93
C VAL A 118 5.40 -5.93 12.27
N PRO A 119 4.66 -5.32 13.21
CA PRO A 119 3.33 -5.77 13.57
C PRO A 119 2.39 -5.74 12.37
N GLY A 120 1.59 -6.80 12.22
CA GLY A 120 0.60 -6.91 11.17
C GLY A 120 1.15 -7.32 9.80
N LEU A 121 2.45 -7.55 9.62
CA LEU A 121 3.00 -8.10 8.37
C LEU A 121 2.77 -9.62 8.29
N ASP A 122 2.20 -10.10 7.18
CA ASP A 122 2.17 -11.52 6.85
C ASP A 122 3.49 -11.92 6.18
N THR A 123 4.43 -12.43 6.98
CA THR A 123 5.75 -12.87 6.51
C THR A 123 5.69 -14.11 5.62
N GLY A 124 4.59 -14.87 5.65
CA GLY A 124 4.34 -16.02 4.78
C GLY A 124 3.86 -15.62 3.38
N ALA A 125 3.27 -14.44 3.24
CA ALA A 125 2.72 -13.91 1.99
C ALA A 125 3.67 -12.99 1.20
N ILE A 126 4.96 -12.93 1.57
CA ILE A 126 5.96 -12.10 0.88
C ILE A 126 6.27 -12.69 -0.51
N ALA A 127 6.06 -11.90 -1.55
CA ALA A 127 6.37 -12.26 -2.93
C ALA A 127 7.34 -11.25 -3.55
N THR A 128 8.32 -11.73 -4.32
CA THR A 128 9.30 -10.88 -5.03
C THR A 128 9.16 -11.06 -6.54
N ASP A 129 9.39 -9.97 -7.26
CA ASP A 129 9.47 -9.94 -8.72
C ASP A 129 10.78 -9.25 -9.11
N VAL A 130 11.74 -10.05 -9.59
CA VAL A 130 13.08 -9.57 -10.00
C VAL A 130 12.99 -8.68 -11.24
N SER A 131 12.11 -8.99 -12.18
CA SER A 131 11.93 -8.24 -13.42
C SER A 131 11.36 -6.85 -13.15
N ALA A 132 10.36 -6.77 -12.27
CA ALA A 132 9.78 -5.50 -11.81
C ALA A 132 10.57 -4.83 -10.69
N ARG A 133 11.62 -5.47 -10.19
CA ARG A 133 12.40 -5.04 -9.00
C ARG A 133 11.49 -4.69 -7.82
N SER A 134 10.45 -5.48 -7.60
CA SER A 134 9.41 -5.21 -6.61
C SER A 134 9.20 -6.33 -5.61
N ILE A 135 8.75 -5.95 -4.42
CA ILE A 135 8.32 -6.86 -3.37
C ILE A 135 6.87 -6.55 -2.99
N SER A 136 6.03 -7.57 -2.98
CA SER A 136 4.64 -7.49 -2.55
C SER A 136 4.52 -8.02 -1.13
N LEU A 137 3.85 -7.24 -0.29
CA LEU A 137 3.69 -7.48 1.14
C LEU A 137 2.21 -7.37 1.47
N LYS A 138 1.73 -8.26 2.35
CA LYS A 138 0.33 -8.27 2.76
C LYS A 138 0.21 -8.05 4.27
N PRO A 139 -0.79 -7.29 4.72
CA PRO A 139 -1.19 -7.33 6.11
C PRO A 139 -1.73 -8.73 6.48
N LEU A 140 -1.55 -9.14 7.73
CA LEU A 140 -2.27 -10.27 8.31
C LEU A 140 -3.77 -10.02 8.24
N ALA A 141 -4.56 -11.10 8.08
CA ALA A 141 -6.02 -11.00 7.99
C ALA A 141 -6.61 -10.23 9.20
N GLY A 142 -7.42 -9.21 8.90
CA GLY A 142 -8.04 -8.34 9.92
C GLY A 142 -7.06 -7.41 10.66
N ARG A 143 -5.83 -7.26 10.18
CA ARG A 143 -4.83 -6.34 10.75
C ARG A 143 -4.44 -5.27 9.74
N THR A 144 -3.85 -4.19 10.25
CA THR A 144 -3.20 -3.15 9.45
C THR A 144 -1.69 -3.32 9.49
N LEU A 145 -1.02 -2.92 8.42
CA LEU A 145 0.42 -2.94 8.26
C LEU A 145 0.98 -1.54 8.45
N ASN A 146 2.03 -1.39 9.27
CA ASN A 146 2.77 -0.14 9.39
C ASN A 146 3.81 -0.02 8.28
N VAL A 147 3.48 0.71 7.22
CA VAL A 147 4.33 0.88 6.03
C VAL A 147 5.65 1.56 6.35
N VAL A 148 5.68 2.53 7.28
CA VAL A 148 6.93 3.22 7.66
C VAL A 148 7.92 2.25 8.30
N ALA A 149 7.43 1.31 9.11
CA ALA A 149 8.28 0.29 9.71
C ALA A 149 8.80 -0.72 8.68
N VAL A 150 7.96 -1.13 7.72
CA VAL A 150 8.37 -1.96 6.58
C VAL A 150 9.48 -1.30 5.77
N LEU A 151 9.31 -0.03 5.37
CA LEU A 151 10.29 0.67 4.55
C LEU A 151 11.65 0.76 5.26
N ARG A 152 11.64 0.96 6.59
CA ARG A 152 12.84 0.94 7.42
C ARG A 152 13.53 -0.43 7.43
N ASP A 153 12.78 -1.51 7.51
CA ASP A 153 13.34 -2.88 7.45
C ASP A 153 13.94 -3.17 6.07
N ILE A 154 13.33 -2.67 4.98
CA ILE A 154 13.86 -2.77 3.62
C ILE A 154 15.19 -2.00 3.51
N GLU A 155 15.24 -0.77 4.05
CA GLU A 155 16.47 0.05 4.09
C GLU A 155 17.56 -0.62 4.93
N ALA A 156 17.22 -1.13 6.12
CA ALA A 156 18.14 -1.85 7.00
C ALA A 156 18.64 -3.15 6.36
N ALA A 157 17.86 -3.75 5.47
CA ALA A 157 18.27 -4.89 4.66
C ALA A 157 19.28 -4.52 3.55
N GLY A 158 19.56 -3.24 3.33
CA GLY A 158 20.47 -2.74 2.30
C GLY A 158 19.80 -2.39 0.97
N PHE A 159 18.46 -2.30 0.95
CA PHE A 159 17.68 -2.01 -0.26
C PHE A 159 17.03 -0.64 -0.13
N GLY A 160 17.29 0.28 -1.05
CA GLY A 160 16.65 1.60 -1.05
C GLY A 160 15.26 1.54 -1.71
N PRO A 161 14.15 1.76 -0.98
CA PRO A 161 12.81 1.85 -1.57
C PRO A 161 12.74 3.03 -2.54
N GLN A 162 12.16 2.82 -3.71
CA GLN A 162 11.99 3.84 -4.75
C GLN A 162 10.54 4.31 -4.82
N THR A 163 9.60 3.36 -4.80
CA THR A 163 8.15 3.62 -4.78
C THR A 163 7.47 2.64 -3.85
N CYS A 164 6.31 3.01 -3.33
CA CYS A 164 5.49 2.14 -2.49
C CYS A 164 4.02 2.38 -2.83
N VAL A 165 3.38 1.43 -3.48
CA VAL A 165 1.98 1.54 -3.91
C VAL A 165 1.07 0.63 -3.10
N ILE A 166 -0.15 1.08 -2.79
CA ILE A 166 -1.19 0.17 -2.30
C ILE A 166 -1.73 -0.60 -3.50
N THR A 167 -1.69 -1.92 -3.41
CA THR A 167 -2.16 -2.83 -4.46
C THR A 167 -3.53 -3.34 -4.04
N SER A 168 -4.52 -3.15 -4.90
CA SER A 168 -5.84 -3.76 -4.69
C SER A 168 -5.69 -5.29 -4.64
N ALA A 169 -6.40 -5.94 -3.71
CA ALA A 169 -6.24 -7.38 -3.47
C ALA A 169 -6.47 -8.26 -4.71
N SER A 170 -7.11 -7.72 -5.75
CA SER A 170 -7.39 -8.38 -7.03
C SER A 170 -6.22 -8.36 -8.03
N ALA A 171 -5.21 -7.50 -7.86
CA ALA A 171 -4.04 -7.45 -8.73
C ALA A 171 -2.97 -8.46 -8.24
N GLN A 172 -3.30 -9.75 -8.35
CA GLN A 172 -2.33 -10.81 -8.13
C GLN A 172 -1.35 -10.82 -9.31
N LEU A 173 -0.04 -10.67 -9.03
CA LEU A 173 1.02 -10.83 -10.03
C LEU A 173 0.80 -12.13 -10.82
N PRO A 174 0.98 -12.12 -12.16
CA PRO A 174 0.84 -13.33 -12.97
C PRO A 174 1.77 -14.40 -12.40
N SER A 175 1.22 -15.55 -12.04
CA SER A 175 2.03 -16.67 -11.61
C SER A 175 2.96 -17.02 -12.78
N SER A 176 4.27 -16.88 -12.56
CA SER A 176 5.28 -17.26 -13.54
C SER A 176 5.05 -18.73 -13.92
N GLY A 177 4.49 -18.95 -15.11
CA GLY A 177 4.19 -20.27 -15.63
C GLY A 177 5.48 -21.07 -15.70
N LYS A 178 5.51 -22.22 -15.01
CA LYS A 178 6.59 -23.20 -15.11
C LYS A 178 6.90 -23.49 -16.58
N HIS A 179 8.03 -22.98 -17.06
CA HIS A 179 8.59 -23.37 -18.35
C HIS A 179 9.00 -24.85 -18.24
N ARG A 180 8.16 -25.76 -18.76
CA ARG A 180 8.54 -27.16 -18.97
C ARG A 180 9.61 -27.19 -20.05
N THR A 181 10.82 -27.60 -19.68
CA THR A 181 11.88 -27.95 -20.63
C THR A 181 11.53 -29.29 -21.27
N ALA A 182 11.24 -29.28 -22.58
CA ALA A 182 11.21 -30.47 -23.39
C ALA A 182 12.66 -30.81 -23.80
N ARG A 183 13.20 -31.91 -23.27
CA ARG A 183 14.38 -32.58 -23.85
C ARG A 183 13.95 -33.28 -25.14
N LYS A 184 14.72 -33.08 -26.22
CA LYS A 184 14.89 -34.05 -27.30
C LYS A 184 16.35 -34.46 -27.30
#